data_AF-A0A1I0B773-F1
#
_entry.id   AF-A0A1I0B773-F1
#
_cell.length_a   1.000
_cell.length_b   1.000
_cell.length_c   1.000
_cell.angle_alpha   90.00
_cell.angle_beta   90.00
_cell.angle_gamma   90.00
#
_symmetry.space_group_name_H-M   'P 1'
#
loop_
_entity.id
_entity.type
_entity.pdbx_description
1 polymer ?
#
loop_
_entity_poly.entity_id
_entity_poly.type
_entity_poly.pdbx_seq_one_letter_code
_entity_poly.pdbx_strand_id
1 'polypeptide(L)'
;MVKKEYRSRAFWRIAAVWTVLTMSAVTPLSALADGPGGSSSSASAVSVGIAGPGAESGQGPLPTVTEDYPTIESTVHAGEAVPTVGGGTGTGTAASSAAVSSEIAKPEISSEAAALYDVTHGQFLFEKNSGTRFYPASITKVMTALLAAENLNPDQTVTVSEAAVSNLESGAVTLDVKAGDTFRAGDVLYGMWLKSANELANVLAEAVSGSVSSFVGKMNARAAQIGATGTHFANTNGLNDSNHYTTAHDYALITAEAFRNSTVQKVASSLHYTFPATGTQGSQYLTMGHKMLNPASAYYYENFIGGKTGYTSKAGNTLTSVAEQNGVRLVAVVLKSSGTHYPDTRKLFDYGFAAVQSSAQNAANSSQSGESGSQGPGAGQVSGPGASGSSDANAGSVIGSRWVEETAGVWKFLKKDGTYAASETLRIKDHYYTFSADGRMVTGWQNGDGYWRYYRSEGSMRTNVWIQSGGLWYYVGETGVMLTNTVTPDGYTVNEEGVWVP
;
A
#
# COMPACT_ATOMS: atom_id res chain seq x y z
N MET A 1 -16.20 35.40 44.67
CA MET A 1 -15.83 34.00 44.35
C MET A 1 -17.08 33.15 44.46
N VAL A 2 -17.70 32.83 43.32
CA VAL A 2 -18.92 32.00 43.25
C VAL A 2 -18.61 30.87 42.29
N LYS A 3 -18.60 29.63 42.80
CA LYS A 3 -18.62 28.41 42.00
C LYS A 3 -20.02 28.26 41.41
N LYS A 4 -20.12 27.98 40.11
CA LYS A 4 -21.30 27.37 39.51
C LYS A 4 -20.87 26.31 38.50
N GLU A 5 -21.30 25.08 38.78
CA GLU A 5 -21.29 23.94 37.88
C GLU A 5 -22.15 24.22 36.64
N TYR A 6 -21.76 23.65 35.50
CA TYR A 6 -22.67 23.44 34.37
C TYR A 6 -22.51 22.01 33.87
N ARG A 7 -23.55 21.21 34.09
CA ARG A 7 -23.88 20.02 33.30
C ARG A 7 -25.10 20.38 32.45
N SER A 8 -25.05 20.14 31.14
CA SER A 8 -26.24 19.73 30.39
C SER A 8 -25.86 18.94 29.14
N ARG A 9 -26.46 17.75 29.03
CA ARG A 9 -26.58 16.96 27.81
C ARG A 9 -27.85 17.41 27.09
N ALA A 10 -27.83 17.48 25.76
CA ALA A 10 -29.06 17.59 24.96
C ALA A 10 -29.02 16.56 23.82
N PHE A 11 -29.93 15.60 23.91
CA PHE A 11 -30.34 14.69 22.86
C PHE A 11 -31.29 15.42 21.89
N TRP A 12 -31.18 15.15 20.58
CA TRP A 12 -32.28 15.36 19.63
C TRP A 12 -32.51 14.08 18.83
N ARG A 13 -33.75 13.59 18.90
CA ARG A 13 -34.34 12.56 18.03
C ARG A 13 -35.12 13.30 16.94
N ILE A 14 -34.94 12.92 15.68
CA ILE A 14 -35.84 13.29 14.58
C ILE A 14 -36.42 12.00 14.01
N ALA A 15 -37.76 11.95 13.99
CA ALA A 15 -38.56 10.91 13.36
C ALA A 15 -38.77 11.25 11.88
N ALA A 16 -38.67 10.26 11.00
CA ALA A 16 -39.09 10.36 9.61
C ALA A 16 -40.23 9.38 9.33
N VAL A 17 -41.36 9.93 8.89
CA VAL A 17 -42.56 9.24 8.42
C VAL A 17 -42.40 9.02 6.91
N TRP A 18 -42.53 7.77 6.44
CA TRP A 18 -42.61 7.47 5.01
C TRP A 18 -44.02 6.96 4.69
N THR A 19 -44.68 7.63 3.74
CA THR A 19 -45.94 7.20 3.12
C THR A 19 -45.59 6.50 1.81
N VAL A 20 -46.10 5.27 1.62
CA VAL A 20 -45.96 4.46 0.42
C VAL A 20 -47.11 4.78 -0.54
N LEU A 21 -46.79 5.07 -1.80
CA LEU A 21 -47.77 5.10 -2.89
C LEU A 21 -47.36 4.06 -3.95
N THR A 22 -48.26 3.10 -4.18
CA THR A 22 -48.20 2.05 -5.20
C THR A 22 -48.81 2.51 -6.52
N MET A 23 -48.24 2.11 -7.66
CA MET A 23 -48.94 1.73 -8.91
C MET A 23 -47.90 1.21 -9.91
N SER A 24 -47.87 -0.09 -10.25
CA SER A 24 -48.69 -0.84 -11.22
C SER A 24 -47.98 -0.99 -12.57
N ALA A 25 -47.62 -2.24 -12.87
CA ALA A 25 -47.05 -2.70 -14.14
C ALA A 25 -48.13 -2.92 -15.20
N VAL A 26 -47.77 -2.71 -16.47
CA VAL A 26 -48.46 -3.25 -17.64
C VAL A 26 -47.41 -3.61 -18.71
N THR A 27 -47.34 -4.89 -19.06
CA THR A 27 -46.87 -5.41 -20.36
C THR A 27 -48.12 -5.76 -21.20
N PRO A 28 -48.07 -5.92 -22.55
CA PRO A 28 -47.58 -7.17 -23.15
C PRO A 28 -47.02 -7.14 -24.61
N LEU A 29 -46.09 -8.09 -24.87
CA LEU A 29 -46.09 -9.16 -25.89
C LEU A 29 -46.06 -8.89 -27.42
N SER A 30 -45.14 -9.60 -28.11
CA SER A 30 -45.31 -10.43 -29.35
C SER A 30 -43.95 -11.08 -29.71
N ALA A 31 -43.73 -12.40 -29.60
CA ALA A 31 -43.97 -13.50 -30.56
C ALA A 31 -42.88 -13.61 -31.68
N LEU A 32 -42.40 -14.75 -32.20
CA LEU A 32 -42.49 -16.21 -31.99
C LEU A 32 -41.56 -16.89 -33.04
N ALA A 33 -41.40 -18.22 -32.95
CA ALA A 33 -40.83 -19.21 -33.90
C ALA A 33 -39.40 -19.71 -33.58
N ASP A 34 -39.01 -20.98 -33.73
CA ASP A 34 -39.61 -22.34 -33.69
C ASP A 34 -38.41 -23.30 -33.93
N GLY A 35 -38.37 -24.52 -33.34
CA GLY A 35 -37.22 -25.47 -33.40
C GLY A 35 -37.09 -26.29 -34.70
N PRO A 36 -36.67 -27.59 -34.73
CA PRO A 36 -36.31 -28.52 -33.62
C PRO A 36 -35.16 -29.57 -33.92
N GLY A 37 -34.91 -30.49 -32.96
CA GLY A 37 -34.29 -31.85 -33.14
C GLY A 37 -32.84 -32.00 -32.64
N GLY A 38 -32.49 -32.77 -31.58
CA GLY A 38 -32.49 -34.25 -31.43
C GLY A 38 -31.14 -34.82 -31.95
N SER A 39 -30.31 -35.66 -31.32
CA SER A 39 -30.38 -36.60 -30.18
C SER A 39 -28.96 -37.15 -29.87
N SER A 40 -28.69 -37.47 -28.59
CA SER A 40 -27.81 -38.53 -28.02
C SER A 40 -26.39 -38.85 -28.58
N SER A 41 -25.37 -38.84 -27.70
CA SER A 41 -24.49 -40.01 -27.48
C SER A 41 -23.56 -39.88 -26.26
N SER A 42 -23.52 -41.00 -25.51
CA SER A 42 -22.47 -41.60 -24.66
C SER A 42 -21.31 -40.79 -24.07
N ALA A 43 -21.14 -41.00 -22.76
CA ALA A 43 -19.94 -40.76 -21.98
C ALA A 43 -18.66 -41.35 -22.60
N SER A 44 -17.58 -40.58 -22.52
CA SER A 44 -16.22 -41.07 -22.42
C SER A 44 -15.47 -40.09 -21.54
N ALA A 45 -14.99 -40.56 -20.39
CA ALA A 45 -14.13 -39.80 -19.52
C ALA A 45 -12.80 -39.55 -20.26
N VAL A 46 -12.63 -38.32 -20.74
CA VAL A 46 -11.34 -37.83 -21.25
C VAL A 46 -10.81 -36.90 -20.17
N SER A 47 -9.75 -37.34 -19.51
CA SER A 47 -8.89 -36.46 -18.70
C SER A 47 -8.26 -35.45 -19.64
N VAL A 48 -8.93 -34.31 -19.83
CA VAL A 48 -8.38 -33.16 -20.56
C VAL A 48 -7.35 -32.53 -19.64
N GLY A 49 -6.07 -32.80 -19.90
CA GLY A 49 -4.99 -32.01 -19.36
C GLY A 49 -5.12 -30.60 -19.91
N ILE A 50 -5.59 -29.67 -19.09
CA ILE A 50 -5.64 -28.24 -19.42
C ILE A 50 -4.20 -27.77 -19.57
N ALA A 51 -3.80 -27.43 -20.81
CA ALA A 51 -2.50 -26.84 -21.10
C ALA A 51 -2.32 -25.57 -20.26
N GLY A 52 -1.16 -25.45 -19.61
CA GLY A 52 -0.89 -24.36 -18.70
C GLY A 52 -0.74 -23.00 -19.39
N PRO A 53 -1.01 -21.90 -18.69
CA PRO A 53 -0.84 -20.55 -19.21
C PRO A 53 0.66 -20.21 -19.39
N GLY A 54 1.24 -20.62 -20.52
CA GLY A 54 2.55 -20.16 -20.99
C GLY A 54 3.32 -21.13 -21.88
N ALA A 55 3.13 -21.02 -23.20
CA ALA A 55 4.16 -21.35 -24.19
C ALA A 55 3.92 -20.59 -25.51
N GLU A 56 5.01 -20.05 -26.05
CA GLU A 56 5.23 -19.48 -27.39
C GLU A 56 5.13 -17.95 -27.65
N SER A 57 6.01 -17.56 -28.56
CA SER A 57 6.65 -16.28 -28.81
C SER A 57 6.17 -15.61 -30.10
N GLY A 58 6.09 -14.27 -30.14
CA GLY A 58 5.95 -13.50 -31.38
C GLY A 58 6.02 -11.98 -31.17
N GLN A 59 7.00 -11.33 -31.81
CA GLN A 59 7.32 -9.89 -31.74
C GLN A 59 6.54 -9.01 -32.74
N GLY A 60 6.37 -7.73 -32.39
CA GLY A 60 6.18 -6.58 -33.30
C GLY A 60 5.90 -5.27 -32.52
N PRO A 61 6.42 -4.08 -32.91
CA PRO A 61 7.19 -3.25 -31.97
C PRO A 61 6.77 -1.76 -31.72
N LEU A 62 7.37 -1.19 -30.65
CA LEU A 62 7.93 0.19 -30.43
C LEU A 62 7.01 1.39 -30.02
N PRO A 63 7.51 2.42 -29.28
CA PRO A 63 8.92 2.89 -29.20
C PRO A 63 9.63 2.83 -27.84
N THR A 64 10.96 2.68 -27.95
CA THR A 64 11.98 2.69 -26.90
C THR A 64 12.54 4.11 -26.72
N VAL A 65 12.76 4.53 -25.48
CA VAL A 65 13.67 5.64 -25.14
C VAL A 65 14.92 5.01 -24.52
N THR A 66 16.05 5.18 -25.18
CA THR A 66 17.39 4.85 -24.70
C THR A 66 17.92 6.03 -23.88
N GLU A 67 18.36 5.79 -22.64
CA GLU A 67 19.34 6.65 -21.99
C GLU A 67 20.47 5.80 -21.39
N ASP A 68 21.69 6.18 -21.77
CA ASP A 68 22.96 5.62 -21.36
C ASP A 68 23.31 6.03 -19.92
N TYR A 69 23.84 5.08 -19.14
CA TYR A 69 24.49 5.36 -17.86
C TYR A 69 25.99 5.07 -17.95
N PRO A 70 26.87 5.98 -17.49
CA PRO A 70 28.30 5.71 -17.41
C PRO A 70 28.64 4.80 -16.22
N THR A 71 29.50 3.81 -16.50
CA THR A 71 30.16 2.94 -15.53
C THR A 71 31.19 3.71 -14.70
N ILE A 72 31.17 3.56 -13.38
CA ILE A 72 32.27 3.98 -12.51
C ILE A 72 33.13 2.77 -12.17
N GLU A 73 34.40 2.84 -12.58
CA GLU A 73 35.45 1.88 -12.25
C GLU A 73 35.82 1.96 -10.76
N SER A 74 35.85 0.78 -10.11
CA SER A 74 36.39 0.60 -8.76
C SER A 74 37.90 0.36 -8.86
N THR A 75 38.69 1.33 -8.43
CA THR A 75 40.14 1.15 -8.20
C THR A 75 40.38 0.55 -6.82
N VAL A 76 40.98 -0.64 -6.83
CA VAL A 76 41.52 -1.33 -5.66
C VAL A 76 42.85 -0.71 -5.23
N HIS A 77 43.04 -0.51 -3.92
CA HIS A 77 44.36 -0.32 -3.32
C HIS A 77 44.56 -1.33 -2.20
N ALA A 78 45.58 -2.17 -2.40
CA ALA A 78 46.17 -3.06 -1.42
C ALA A 78 47.17 -2.28 -0.55
N GLY A 79 47.30 -2.67 0.72
CA GLY A 79 48.31 -2.18 1.64
C GLY A 79 48.31 -2.99 2.93
N GLU A 80 49.41 -3.68 3.17
CA GLU A 80 49.66 -4.73 4.17
C GLU A 80 49.77 -4.22 5.62
N ALA A 81 49.51 -5.12 6.58
CA ALA A 81 50.52 -5.65 7.54
C ALA A 81 49.94 -5.94 8.94
N VAL A 82 50.25 -7.15 9.41
CA VAL A 82 50.03 -7.74 10.73
C VAL A 82 51.11 -7.27 11.70
N PRO A 83 50.82 -7.20 13.01
CA PRO A 83 51.70 -7.93 13.94
C PRO A 83 50.92 -8.77 14.96
N THR A 84 51.52 -9.91 15.28
CA THR A 84 51.15 -10.86 16.32
C THR A 84 51.79 -10.54 17.67
N VAL A 85 51.20 -11.13 18.71
CA VAL A 85 51.75 -11.61 20.00
C VAL A 85 51.18 -10.91 21.24
N GLY A 86 50.62 -11.73 22.14
CA GLY A 86 50.49 -11.42 23.56
C GLY A 86 49.41 -12.22 24.27
N GLY A 87 49.72 -13.45 24.72
CA GLY A 87 48.84 -14.22 25.60
C GLY A 87 48.75 -13.63 27.00
N GLY A 88 47.55 -13.71 27.59
CA GLY A 88 47.29 -13.32 28.97
C GLY A 88 45.98 -13.96 29.46
N THR A 89 46.11 -14.90 30.38
CA THR A 89 45.04 -15.60 31.08
C THR A 89 44.42 -14.72 32.17
N GLY A 90 43.11 -14.84 32.37
CA GLY A 90 42.48 -14.59 33.67
C GLY A 90 41.31 -13.61 33.68
N THR A 91 40.11 -14.18 33.85
CA THR A 91 39.13 -13.93 34.92
C THR A 91 37.70 -13.88 34.37
N GLY A 92 36.96 -14.93 34.70
CA GLY A 92 35.53 -15.04 34.41
C GLY A 92 34.76 -14.00 35.20
N THR A 93 34.09 -13.11 34.47
CA THR A 93 32.94 -12.38 34.98
C THR A 93 31.75 -12.88 34.19
N ALA A 94 30.77 -13.44 34.89
CA ALA A 94 29.50 -13.89 34.31
C ALA A 94 28.81 -12.68 33.66
N ALA A 95 28.90 -12.60 32.33
CA ALA A 95 28.12 -11.66 31.56
C ALA A 95 26.67 -12.13 31.58
N SER A 96 25.85 -11.42 32.36
CA SER A 96 24.39 -11.46 32.27
C SER A 96 24.01 -11.38 30.80
N SER A 97 23.34 -12.41 30.27
CA SER A 97 22.82 -12.42 28.90
C SER A 97 21.68 -11.40 28.81
N ALA A 98 22.02 -10.13 28.63
CA ALA A 98 21.07 -9.13 28.20
C ALA A 98 20.56 -9.59 26.82
N ALA A 99 19.26 -9.88 26.74
CA ALA A 99 18.60 -10.13 25.47
C ALA A 99 18.82 -8.90 24.59
N VAL A 100 19.72 -9.03 23.61
CA VAL A 100 20.01 -7.96 22.65
C VAL A 100 18.82 -7.94 21.69
N SER A 101 17.82 -7.10 21.99
CA SER A 101 16.83 -6.74 21.00
C SER A 101 17.58 -5.99 19.89
N SER A 102 17.84 -6.63 18.76
CA SER A 102 18.43 -5.97 17.60
C SER A 102 17.42 -4.98 17.03
N GLU A 103 17.55 -3.71 17.43
CA GLU A 103 16.77 -2.62 16.86
C GLU A 103 17.04 -2.55 15.36
N ILE A 104 15.98 -2.51 14.53
CA ILE A 104 16.12 -2.41 13.08
C ILE A 104 16.74 -1.06 12.75
N ALA A 105 17.84 -1.07 12.00
CA ALA A 105 18.54 0.15 11.62
C ALA A 105 17.61 1.08 10.83
N LYS A 106 17.58 2.36 11.23
CA LYS A 106 16.83 3.40 10.52
C LYS A 106 17.46 3.66 9.15
N PRO A 107 16.66 3.91 8.10
CA PRO A 107 17.18 4.11 6.76
C PRO A 107 17.81 5.50 6.61
N GLU A 108 18.88 5.58 5.82
CA GLU A 108 19.42 6.84 5.33
C GLU A 108 18.62 7.32 4.10
N ILE A 109 18.14 8.57 4.16
CA ILE A 109 17.36 9.22 3.10
C ILE A 109 17.95 10.56 2.70
N SER A 110 17.80 10.92 1.42
CA SER A 110 18.38 12.17 0.88
C SER A 110 17.43 13.37 0.96
N SER A 111 16.12 13.15 1.09
CA SER A 111 15.13 14.21 1.29
C SER A 111 15.45 15.03 2.56
N GLU A 112 15.27 16.35 2.50
CA GLU A 112 15.66 17.25 3.60
C GLU A 112 14.83 17.04 4.86
N ALA A 113 13.55 16.71 4.71
CA ALA A 113 12.69 16.32 5.82
C ALA A 113 11.80 15.14 5.48
N ALA A 114 11.50 14.33 6.50
CA ALA A 114 10.59 13.22 6.40
C ALA A 114 9.94 12.85 7.73
N ALA A 115 8.79 12.19 7.63
CA ALA A 115 8.13 11.53 8.74
C ALA A 115 7.51 10.21 8.25
N LEU A 116 7.59 9.17 9.09
CA LEU A 116 6.89 7.90 8.90
C LEU A 116 5.98 7.66 10.10
N TYR A 117 4.68 7.69 9.85
CA TYR A 117 3.65 7.58 10.88
C TYR A 117 2.94 6.24 10.77
N ASP A 118 2.96 5.47 11.85
CA ASP A 118 2.14 4.29 12.03
C ASP A 118 0.76 4.72 12.52
N VAL A 119 -0.20 4.75 11.60
CA VAL A 119 -1.58 5.17 11.88
C VAL A 119 -2.29 4.17 12.76
N THR A 120 -1.96 2.87 12.63
CA THR A 120 -2.60 1.78 13.36
C THR A 120 -2.29 1.87 14.85
N HIS A 121 -1.03 2.16 15.21
CA HIS A 121 -0.59 2.23 16.60
C HIS A 121 -0.46 3.66 17.14
N GLY A 122 -0.64 4.68 16.29
CA GLY A 122 -0.64 6.09 16.69
C GLY A 122 0.75 6.62 17.09
N GLN A 123 1.81 6.17 16.42
CA GLN A 123 3.19 6.53 16.74
C GLN A 123 4.01 6.86 15.50
N PHE A 124 5.00 7.75 15.64
CA PHE A 124 6.00 8.00 14.60
C PHE A 124 7.15 7.01 14.73
N LEU A 125 7.49 6.34 13.62
CA LEU A 125 8.58 5.36 13.55
C LEU A 125 9.89 5.99 13.08
N PHE A 126 9.80 7.02 12.24
CA PHE A 126 10.95 7.75 11.70
C PHE A 126 10.64 9.23 11.59
N GLU A 127 11.62 10.06 11.94
CA GLU A 127 11.55 11.51 11.80
C GLU A 127 12.92 12.07 11.39
N LYS A 128 12.95 12.92 10.36
CA LYS A 128 14.11 13.72 9.96
C LYS A 128 13.63 15.13 9.71
N ASN A 129 14.13 16.11 10.48
CA ASN A 129 13.69 17.51 10.38
C ASN A 129 12.16 17.66 10.34
N SER A 130 11.44 16.78 11.06
CA SER A 130 10.00 16.55 10.85
C SER A 130 9.14 17.75 11.25
N GLY A 131 9.61 18.59 12.17
CA GLY A 131 8.99 19.85 12.58
C GLY A 131 9.45 21.10 11.82
N THR A 132 10.37 20.95 10.85
CA THR A 132 10.86 22.08 10.04
C THR A 132 9.83 22.46 8.98
N ARG A 133 9.63 23.78 8.78
CA ARG A 133 8.67 24.31 7.80
C ARG A 133 9.24 24.30 6.38
N PHE A 134 8.48 23.73 5.45
CA PHE A 134 8.73 23.74 4.01
C PHE A 134 7.48 24.14 3.24
N TYR A 135 7.66 24.55 1.99
CA TYR A 135 6.54 24.73 1.06
C TYR A 135 5.95 23.35 0.71
N PRO A 136 4.61 23.16 0.80
CA PRO A 136 3.99 21.86 0.54
C PRO A 136 3.91 21.52 -0.95
N ALA A 137 3.86 22.50 -1.85
CA ALA A 137 3.43 22.25 -3.24
C ALA A 137 2.08 21.50 -3.27
N SER A 138 1.82 20.73 -4.34
CA SER A 138 0.51 20.10 -4.60
C SER A 138 0.08 19.02 -3.60
N ILE A 139 0.90 18.59 -2.64
CA ILE A 139 0.38 17.73 -1.57
C ILE A 139 -0.75 18.43 -0.82
N THR A 140 -0.78 19.78 -0.81
CA THR A 140 -1.87 20.66 -0.33
C THR A 140 -3.27 20.17 -0.69
N LYS A 141 -3.42 19.59 -1.88
CA LYS A 141 -4.70 19.08 -2.39
C LYS A 141 -5.28 17.92 -1.58
N VAL A 142 -4.49 17.28 -0.70
CA VAL A 142 -4.97 16.29 0.28
C VAL A 142 -6.00 16.90 1.24
N MET A 143 -5.70 18.08 1.82
CA MET A 143 -6.64 18.79 2.69
C MET A 143 -7.86 19.28 1.89
N THR A 144 -7.64 19.78 0.67
CA THR A 144 -8.75 20.21 -0.21
C THR A 144 -9.70 19.06 -0.53
N ALA A 145 -9.16 17.88 -0.87
CA ALA A 145 -9.97 16.70 -1.17
C ALA A 145 -10.72 16.18 0.07
N LEU A 146 -10.09 16.19 1.25
CA LEU A 146 -10.75 15.79 2.49
C LEU A 146 -11.97 16.67 2.76
N LEU A 147 -11.80 17.99 2.77
CA LEU A 147 -12.91 18.91 3.05
C LEU A 147 -13.98 18.87 1.96
N ALA A 148 -13.60 18.71 0.69
CA ALA A 148 -14.55 18.51 -0.38
C ALA A 148 -15.36 17.21 -0.19
N ALA A 149 -14.69 16.08 0.09
CA ALA A 149 -15.33 14.78 0.30
C ALA A 149 -16.26 14.75 1.53
N GLU A 150 -15.97 15.56 2.57
CA GLU A 150 -16.82 15.67 3.77
C GLU A 150 -18.05 16.56 3.56
N ASN A 151 -17.99 17.52 2.63
CA ASN A 151 -19.01 18.57 2.51
C ASN A 151 -19.80 18.53 1.19
N LEU A 152 -19.39 17.71 0.23
CA LEU A 152 -20.02 17.62 -1.09
C LEU A 152 -20.63 16.24 -1.33
N ASN A 153 -21.85 16.21 -1.86
CA ASN A 153 -22.37 15.02 -2.54
C ASN A 153 -21.58 14.86 -3.87
N PRO A 154 -20.96 13.69 -4.14
CA PRO A 154 -20.18 13.48 -5.37
C PRO A 154 -20.99 13.65 -6.65
N ASP A 155 -22.31 13.43 -6.63
CA ASP A 155 -23.18 13.56 -7.81
C ASP A 155 -23.73 14.97 -8.01
N GLN A 156 -23.52 15.90 -7.07
CA GLN A 156 -24.01 17.26 -7.24
C GLN A 156 -23.26 17.97 -8.36
N THR A 157 -23.99 18.78 -9.12
CA THR A 157 -23.41 19.63 -10.15
C THR A 157 -22.68 20.81 -9.52
N VAL A 158 -21.44 21.04 -9.94
CA VAL A 158 -20.65 22.22 -9.61
C VAL A 158 -20.36 23.00 -10.90
N THR A 159 -20.38 24.32 -10.80
CA THR A 159 -20.10 25.22 -11.93
C THR A 159 -18.74 25.87 -11.75
N VAL A 160 -17.94 25.88 -12.82
CA VAL A 160 -16.65 26.56 -12.84
C VAL A 160 -16.87 28.07 -12.88
N SER A 161 -16.37 28.81 -11.89
CA SER A 161 -16.43 30.27 -11.87
C SER A 161 -15.25 30.89 -12.62
N GLU A 162 -15.37 32.17 -13.00
CA GLU A 162 -14.25 32.94 -13.55
C GLU A 162 -13.09 33.05 -12.55
N ALA A 163 -13.39 33.18 -11.25
CA ALA A 163 -12.38 33.30 -10.20
C ALA A 163 -11.55 32.02 -10.02
N ALA A 164 -12.16 30.85 -10.26
CA ALA A 164 -11.48 29.56 -10.13
C ALA A 164 -10.39 29.35 -11.18
N VAL A 165 -10.56 29.91 -12.39
CA VAL A 165 -9.66 29.72 -13.55
C VAL A 165 -8.71 30.90 -13.81
N SER A 166 -9.03 32.10 -13.33
CA SER A 166 -8.24 33.32 -13.59
C SER A 166 -7.03 33.51 -12.68
N ASN A 167 -7.03 32.93 -11.46
CA ASN A 167 -5.97 33.11 -10.46
C ASN A 167 -4.87 32.04 -10.54
N LEU A 168 -4.53 31.58 -11.75
CA LEU A 168 -3.49 30.59 -11.98
C LEU A 168 -2.21 31.22 -12.53
N GLU A 169 -1.07 30.87 -11.95
CA GLU A 169 0.24 31.27 -12.46
C GLU A 169 0.53 30.59 -13.82
N SER A 170 1.29 31.26 -14.68
CA SER A 170 1.75 30.66 -15.94
C SER A 170 2.55 29.37 -15.67
N GLY A 171 2.20 28.29 -16.38
CA GLY A 171 2.78 26.96 -16.18
C GLY A 171 2.13 26.14 -15.05
N ALA A 172 1.07 26.63 -14.42
CA ALA A 172 0.20 25.82 -13.57
C ALA A 172 -0.31 24.59 -14.31
N VAL A 173 -0.41 23.45 -13.62
CA VAL A 173 -1.04 22.26 -14.17
C VAL A 173 -2.56 22.45 -14.15
N THR A 174 -3.18 22.27 -15.31
CA THR A 174 -4.61 22.46 -15.56
C THR A 174 -5.19 21.28 -16.37
N LEU A 175 -6.52 21.21 -16.42
CA LEU A 175 -7.35 20.50 -17.40
C LEU A 175 -8.09 21.47 -18.33
N ASP A 176 -7.67 22.73 -18.31
CA ASP A 176 -8.13 23.82 -19.18
C ASP A 176 -9.63 24.11 -19.18
N VAL A 177 -10.34 23.72 -18.09
CA VAL A 177 -11.78 23.99 -17.92
C VAL A 177 -12.09 25.48 -18.00
N LYS A 178 -13.27 25.81 -18.52
CA LYS A 178 -13.69 27.19 -18.77
C LYS A 178 -14.79 27.61 -17.81
N ALA A 179 -14.83 28.91 -17.51
CA ALA A 179 -15.92 29.48 -16.73
C ALA A 179 -17.27 29.15 -17.39
N GLY A 180 -18.24 28.74 -16.58
CA GLY A 180 -19.55 28.26 -17.03
C GLY A 180 -19.62 26.76 -17.30
N ASP A 181 -18.49 26.04 -17.40
CA ASP A 181 -18.51 24.57 -17.45
C ASP A 181 -19.15 23.99 -16.19
N THR A 182 -19.84 22.87 -16.34
CA THR A 182 -20.48 22.16 -15.23
C THR A 182 -20.04 20.70 -15.16
N PHE A 183 -19.75 20.22 -13.96
CA PHE A 183 -19.27 18.87 -13.69
C PHE A 183 -19.96 18.27 -12.47
N ARG A 184 -19.89 16.95 -12.27
CA ARG A 184 -20.18 16.39 -10.95
C ARG A 184 -19.01 16.70 -10.00
N ALA A 185 -19.28 16.95 -8.72
CA ALA A 185 -18.22 17.18 -7.73
C ALA A 185 -17.20 16.01 -7.69
N GLY A 186 -17.66 14.78 -7.91
CA GLY A 186 -16.81 13.59 -8.06
C GLY A 186 -15.83 13.71 -9.22
N ASP A 187 -16.27 14.14 -10.40
CA ASP A 187 -15.39 14.35 -11.56
C ASP A 187 -14.29 15.35 -11.24
N VAL A 188 -14.67 16.45 -10.58
CA VAL A 188 -13.74 17.51 -10.17
C VAL A 188 -12.71 17.00 -9.16
N LEU A 189 -13.11 16.15 -8.22
CA LEU A 189 -12.19 15.46 -7.30
C LEU A 189 -11.18 14.57 -8.06
N TYR A 190 -11.65 13.76 -9.02
CA TYR A 190 -10.77 12.93 -9.84
C TYR A 190 -9.79 13.76 -10.68
N GLY A 191 -10.30 14.80 -11.36
CA GLY A 191 -9.47 15.72 -12.15
C GLY A 191 -8.42 16.42 -11.30
N MET A 192 -8.81 16.96 -10.14
CA MET A 192 -7.89 17.58 -9.20
C MET A 192 -6.83 16.60 -8.72
N TRP A 193 -7.20 15.37 -8.36
CA TRP A 193 -6.26 14.45 -7.73
C TRP A 193 -5.28 13.83 -8.74
N LEU A 194 -5.78 13.23 -9.83
CA LEU A 194 -4.98 12.46 -10.78
C LEU A 194 -4.07 13.37 -11.61
N LYS A 195 -4.63 14.46 -12.16
CA LYS A 195 -3.87 15.43 -12.97
C LYS A 195 -3.14 16.46 -12.10
N SER A 196 -3.56 16.65 -10.85
CA SER A 196 -3.09 17.74 -10.00
C SER A 196 -3.55 19.13 -10.48
N ALA A 197 -4.68 19.20 -11.19
CA ALA A 197 -5.22 20.44 -11.76
C ALA A 197 -5.56 21.48 -10.68
N ASN A 198 -5.06 22.71 -10.85
CA ASN A 198 -5.11 23.75 -9.82
C ASN A 198 -6.48 24.44 -9.73
N GLU A 199 -7.08 24.73 -10.87
CA GLU A 199 -8.42 25.34 -10.98
C GLU A 199 -9.49 24.45 -10.36
N LEU A 200 -9.39 23.13 -10.50
CA LEU A 200 -10.36 22.20 -9.91
C LEU A 200 -10.31 22.21 -8.37
N ALA A 201 -9.15 22.50 -7.78
CA ALA A 201 -9.06 22.73 -6.33
C ALA A 201 -9.81 24.00 -5.90
N ASN A 202 -9.78 25.06 -6.71
CA ASN A 202 -10.56 26.27 -6.47
C ASN A 202 -12.06 26.03 -6.65
N VAL A 203 -12.46 25.28 -7.68
CA VAL A 203 -13.87 24.91 -7.92
C VAL A 203 -14.44 24.16 -6.71
N LEU A 204 -13.71 23.16 -6.18
CA LEU A 204 -14.14 22.43 -4.98
C LEU A 204 -14.24 23.35 -3.77
N ALA A 205 -13.28 24.26 -3.60
CA ALA A 205 -13.26 25.20 -2.49
C ALA A 205 -14.47 26.15 -2.50
N GLU A 206 -14.79 26.70 -3.68
CA GLU A 206 -15.95 27.55 -3.90
C GLU A 206 -17.26 26.78 -3.71
N ALA A 207 -17.36 25.55 -4.20
CA ALA A 207 -18.54 24.71 -3.99
C ALA A 207 -18.80 24.43 -2.49
N VAL A 208 -17.74 24.28 -1.68
CA VAL A 208 -17.86 23.98 -0.24
C VAL A 208 -18.09 25.22 0.62
N SER A 209 -17.53 26.36 0.26
CA SER A 209 -17.46 27.54 1.16
C SER A 209 -17.85 28.86 0.51
N GLY A 210 -18.34 28.84 -0.74
CA GLY A 210 -18.69 30.03 -1.53
C GLY A 210 -17.49 30.86 -2.01
N SER A 211 -16.29 30.66 -1.45
CA SER A 211 -15.05 31.32 -1.86
C SER A 211 -13.81 30.53 -1.45
N VAL A 212 -12.73 30.69 -2.20
CA VAL A 212 -11.40 30.13 -1.85
C VAL A 212 -10.93 30.62 -0.48
N SER A 213 -11.09 31.90 -0.17
CA SER A 213 -10.66 32.47 1.12
C SER A 213 -11.38 31.82 2.32
N SER A 214 -12.70 31.67 2.24
CA SER A 214 -13.47 31.00 3.29
C SER A 214 -13.09 29.52 3.44
N PHE A 215 -12.81 28.85 2.32
CA PHE A 215 -12.34 27.47 2.34
C PHE A 215 -10.94 27.33 2.96
N VAL A 216 -10.00 28.23 2.64
CA VAL A 216 -8.68 28.27 3.29
C VAL A 216 -8.81 28.45 4.81
N GLY A 217 -9.78 29.26 5.26
CA GLY A 217 -10.15 29.33 6.68
C GLY A 217 -10.53 27.97 7.27
N LYS A 218 -11.35 27.18 6.55
CA LYS A 218 -11.67 25.80 6.94
C LYS A 218 -10.45 24.86 6.92
N MET A 219 -9.56 24.99 5.94
CA MET A 219 -8.32 24.19 5.87
C MET A 219 -7.45 24.42 7.11
N ASN A 220 -7.26 25.68 7.52
CA ASN A 220 -6.47 26.02 8.71
C ASN A 220 -7.18 25.59 10.01
N ALA A 221 -8.50 25.73 10.09
CA ALA A 221 -9.26 25.22 11.23
C ALA A 221 -9.14 23.69 11.36
N ARG A 222 -9.21 22.96 10.24
CA ARG A 222 -9.05 21.51 10.20
C ARG A 222 -7.64 21.08 10.56
N ALA A 223 -6.61 21.79 10.09
CA ALA A 223 -5.22 21.54 10.49
C ALA A 223 -5.04 21.65 12.01
N ALA A 224 -5.57 22.72 12.62
CA ALA A 224 -5.53 22.91 14.07
C ALA A 224 -6.26 21.79 14.83
N GLN A 225 -7.42 21.34 14.34
CA GLN A 225 -8.19 20.23 14.95
C GLN A 225 -7.44 18.89 14.91
N ILE A 226 -6.66 18.64 13.85
CA ILE A 226 -5.85 17.42 13.69
C ILE A 226 -4.56 17.48 14.51
N GLY A 227 -4.18 18.66 15.03
CA GLY A 227 -2.91 18.89 15.73
C GLY A 227 -1.76 19.33 14.83
N ALA A 228 -2.02 19.60 13.54
CA ALA A 228 -1.06 20.10 12.56
C ALA A 228 -0.80 21.61 12.74
N THR A 229 -0.18 21.98 13.87
CA THR A 229 0.02 23.38 14.32
C THR A 229 1.22 24.10 13.69
N GLY A 230 2.12 23.36 13.05
CA GLY A 230 3.21 23.84 12.21
C GLY A 230 2.81 24.09 10.76
N THR A 231 1.55 23.86 10.38
CA THR A 231 1.00 24.07 9.02
C THR A 231 0.17 25.35 8.92
N HIS A 232 0.28 26.04 7.78
CA HIS A 232 -0.61 27.11 7.37
C HIS A 232 -0.91 27.03 5.87
N PHE A 233 -2.20 26.95 5.55
CA PHE A 233 -2.72 27.01 4.18
C PHE A 233 -3.00 28.46 3.79
N ALA A 234 -2.49 28.91 2.63
CA ALA A 234 -2.80 30.21 2.05
C ALA A 234 -3.66 30.06 0.77
N ASN A 235 -3.67 28.88 0.18
CA ASN A 235 -4.44 28.51 -1.00
C ASN A 235 -4.80 27.01 -0.96
N THR A 236 -5.54 26.56 -1.97
CA THR A 236 -6.15 25.21 -2.08
C THR A 236 -5.29 24.21 -2.84
N ASN A 237 -4.23 24.67 -3.50
CA ASN A 237 -3.61 23.93 -4.60
C ASN A 237 -2.10 23.74 -4.45
N GLY A 238 -1.42 24.52 -3.60
CA GLY A 238 0.00 24.39 -3.35
C GLY A 238 0.90 25.35 -4.13
N LEU A 239 0.34 26.29 -4.89
CA LEU A 239 1.15 27.35 -5.52
C LEU A 239 1.89 28.17 -4.45
N ASN A 240 3.02 28.76 -4.84
CA ASN A 240 3.96 29.35 -3.89
C ASN A 240 3.39 30.61 -3.23
N ASP A 241 3.35 30.63 -1.90
CA ASP A 241 3.03 31.79 -1.09
C ASP A 241 3.87 31.71 0.19
N SER A 242 4.46 32.83 0.64
CA SER A 242 5.36 32.84 1.81
C SER A 242 4.67 32.42 3.11
N ASN A 243 3.36 32.61 3.21
CA ASN A 243 2.55 32.14 4.32
C ASN A 243 2.04 30.71 4.10
N HIS A 244 2.39 30.04 3.00
CA HIS A 244 1.95 28.68 2.73
C HIS A 244 3.05 27.65 3.06
N TYR A 245 2.91 26.98 4.19
CA TYR A 245 3.94 26.08 4.69
C TYR A 245 3.34 24.90 5.46
N THR A 246 4.13 23.84 5.59
CA THR A 246 3.85 22.69 6.43
C THR A 246 5.12 22.09 7.00
N THR A 247 4.99 21.15 7.93
CA THR A 247 6.06 20.26 8.39
C THR A 247 5.78 18.82 7.90
N ALA A 248 6.79 17.94 7.95
CA ALA A 248 6.59 16.54 7.54
C ALA A 248 5.74 15.77 8.57
N HIS A 249 5.93 16.07 9.86
CA HIS A 249 5.11 15.54 10.96
C HIS A 249 3.64 15.89 10.75
N ASP A 250 3.33 17.17 10.54
CA ASP A 250 1.96 17.66 10.39
C ASP A 250 1.28 17.11 9.15
N TYR A 251 2.03 16.99 8.04
CA TYR A 251 1.46 16.43 6.83
C TYR A 251 1.17 14.94 6.97
N ALA A 252 1.91 14.20 7.79
CA ALA A 252 1.59 12.81 8.06
C ALA A 252 0.25 12.68 8.79
N LEU A 253 -0.04 13.58 9.74
CA LEU A 253 -1.34 13.65 10.43
C LEU A 253 -2.48 14.03 9.48
N ILE A 254 -2.26 15.04 8.63
CA ILE A 254 -3.25 15.48 7.63
C ILE A 254 -3.58 14.34 6.66
N THR A 255 -2.55 13.64 6.14
CA THR A 255 -2.76 12.51 5.24
C THR A 255 -3.44 11.34 5.96
N ALA A 256 -3.03 11.03 7.19
CA ALA A 256 -3.67 9.98 7.98
C ALA A 256 -5.18 10.24 8.17
N GLU A 257 -5.56 11.49 8.47
CA GLU A 257 -6.96 11.88 8.59
C GLU A 257 -7.70 11.81 7.25
N ALA A 258 -7.10 12.33 6.18
CA ALA A 258 -7.71 12.30 4.85
C ALA A 258 -8.01 10.88 4.38
N PHE A 259 -7.11 9.93 4.65
CA PHE A 259 -7.26 8.53 4.28
C PHE A 259 -8.19 7.72 5.21
N ARG A 260 -8.86 8.35 6.19
CA ARG A 260 -10.03 7.76 6.86
C ARG A 260 -11.30 7.88 6.01
N ASN A 261 -11.33 8.84 5.09
CA ASN A 261 -12.47 9.08 4.22
C ASN A 261 -12.45 8.11 3.01
N SER A 262 -13.54 7.39 2.77
CA SER A 262 -13.63 6.38 1.70
C SER A 262 -13.62 6.99 0.30
N THR A 263 -14.19 8.19 0.11
CA THR A 263 -14.15 8.92 -1.16
C THR A 263 -12.72 9.33 -1.49
N VAL A 264 -11.95 9.84 -0.52
CA VAL A 264 -10.52 10.17 -0.71
C VAL A 264 -9.74 8.92 -1.10
N GLN A 265 -9.91 7.81 -0.38
CA GLN A 265 -9.25 6.54 -0.69
C GLN A 265 -9.57 6.07 -2.12
N LYS A 266 -10.85 6.08 -2.51
CA LYS A 266 -11.29 5.68 -3.85
C LYS A 266 -10.64 6.51 -4.96
N VAL A 267 -10.59 7.83 -4.80
CA VAL A 267 -9.95 8.73 -5.78
C VAL A 267 -8.44 8.51 -5.80
N ALA A 268 -7.81 8.39 -4.63
CA ALA A 268 -6.36 8.24 -4.50
C ALA A 268 -5.82 6.90 -5.00
N SER A 269 -6.65 5.85 -5.00
CA SER A 269 -6.31 4.51 -5.49
C SER A 269 -6.69 4.27 -6.96
N SER A 270 -7.25 5.27 -7.65
CA SER A 270 -7.66 5.12 -9.05
C SER A 270 -6.50 5.41 -10.00
N LEU A 271 -6.11 4.40 -10.79
CA LEU A 271 -5.00 4.54 -11.76
C LEU A 271 -5.39 5.38 -12.97
N HIS A 272 -6.65 5.28 -13.40
CA HIS A 272 -7.19 5.97 -14.57
C HIS A 272 -8.57 6.56 -14.30
N TYR A 273 -8.89 7.65 -15.01
CA TYR A 273 -10.22 8.24 -15.01
C TYR A 273 -10.49 8.97 -16.31
N THR A 274 -11.67 8.79 -16.90
CA THR A 274 -12.10 9.62 -18.04
C THR A 274 -12.84 10.84 -17.51
N PHE A 275 -12.15 11.98 -17.51
CA PHE A 275 -12.77 13.26 -17.16
C PHE A 275 -13.75 13.66 -18.27
N PRO A 276 -15.01 14.00 -17.91
CA PRO A 276 -16.08 14.15 -18.89
C PRO A 276 -15.88 15.38 -19.77
N ALA A 277 -16.46 15.32 -20.97
CA ALA A 277 -16.55 16.46 -21.88
C ALA A 277 -17.55 17.50 -21.36
N THR A 278 -17.37 18.75 -21.77
CA THR A 278 -18.34 19.85 -21.60
C THR A 278 -18.71 20.44 -22.95
N GLY A 279 -19.57 21.46 -22.95
CA GLY A 279 -19.85 22.24 -24.16
C GLY A 279 -18.62 23.02 -24.69
N THR A 280 -17.58 23.19 -23.87
CA THR A 280 -16.38 23.97 -24.24
C THR A 280 -15.13 23.10 -24.42
N GLN A 281 -15.13 21.87 -23.92
CA GLN A 281 -13.97 20.97 -23.98
C GLN A 281 -14.35 19.50 -24.23
N GLY A 282 -13.49 18.76 -24.94
CA GLY A 282 -13.62 17.32 -25.09
C GLY A 282 -13.30 16.55 -23.81
N SER A 283 -13.68 15.26 -23.78
CA SER A 283 -13.31 14.37 -22.67
C SER A 283 -11.80 14.15 -22.64
N GLN A 284 -11.25 13.93 -21.44
CA GLN A 284 -9.81 13.75 -21.23
C GLN A 284 -9.54 12.46 -20.44
N TYR A 285 -8.65 11.61 -20.97
CA TYR A 285 -8.21 10.40 -20.27
C TYR A 285 -7.06 10.74 -19.30
N LEU A 286 -7.32 10.59 -18.01
CA LEU A 286 -6.37 10.89 -16.94
C LEU A 286 -5.69 9.62 -16.47
N THR A 287 -4.38 9.73 -16.24
CA THR A 287 -3.57 8.69 -15.59
C THR A 287 -2.98 9.27 -14.32
N MET A 288 -3.01 8.49 -13.23
CA MET A 288 -2.45 8.87 -11.94
C MET A 288 -0.97 9.26 -12.08
N GLY A 289 -0.62 10.48 -11.63
CA GLY A 289 0.77 10.95 -11.62
C GLY A 289 1.66 10.33 -10.53
N HIS A 290 1.08 9.70 -9.50
CA HIS A 290 1.82 9.05 -8.43
C HIS A 290 2.36 7.68 -8.86
N LYS A 291 3.68 7.58 -9.05
CA LYS A 291 4.31 6.43 -9.69
C LYS A 291 4.20 5.13 -8.88
N MET A 292 4.09 5.20 -7.55
CA MET A 292 3.98 4.01 -6.70
C MET A 292 2.67 3.22 -6.88
N LEU A 293 1.63 3.82 -7.48
CA LEU A 293 0.38 3.12 -7.78
C LEU A 293 0.45 2.26 -9.05
N ASN A 294 1.29 2.66 -10.01
CA ASN A 294 1.30 2.06 -11.34
C ASN A 294 2.21 0.82 -11.38
N PRO A 295 1.69 -0.41 -11.59
CA PRO A 295 2.49 -1.63 -11.67
C PRO A 295 3.56 -1.62 -12.76
N ALA A 296 3.38 -0.82 -13.82
CA ALA A 296 4.36 -0.65 -14.89
C ALA A 296 5.51 0.32 -14.52
N SER A 297 5.46 0.96 -13.35
CA SER A 297 6.51 1.88 -12.90
C SER A 297 7.61 1.15 -12.15
N ALA A 298 8.88 1.52 -12.40
CA ALA A 298 10.01 1.11 -11.55
C ALA A 298 9.86 1.53 -10.07
N TYR A 299 8.96 2.48 -9.78
CA TYR A 299 8.65 2.93 -8.42
C TYR A 299 7.42 2.24 -7.81
N TYR A 300 6.78 1.30 -8.52
CA TYR A 300 5.60 0.58 -8.03
C TYR A 300 5.84 -0.02 -6.63
N TYR A 301 4.90 0.19 -5.72
CA TYR A 301 4.98 -0.37 -4.38
C TYR A 301 3.70 -1.15 -4.10
N GLU A 302 3.82 -2.47 -3.92
CA GLU A 302 2.67 -3.38 -3.87
C GLU A 302 1.62 -2.98 -2.83
N ASN A 303 2.07 -2.60 -1.63
CA ASN A 303 1.19 -2.29 -0.51
C ASN A 303 0.70 -0.83 -0.55
N PHE A 304 0.98 -0.08 -1.61
CA PHE A 304 0.57 1.32 -1.75
C PHE A 304 -0.94 1.43 -2.01
N ILE A 305 -1.64 2.19 -1.17
CA ILE A 305 -3.09 2.40 -1.27
C ILE A 305 -3.49 3.80 -1.73
N GLY A 306 -2.51 4.71 -1.85
CA GLY A 306 -2.74 6.05 -2.38
C GLY A 306 -1.76 7.07 -1.83
N GLY A 307 -1.76 8.27 -2.43
CA GLY A 307 -0.86 9.34 -2.05
C GLY A 307 -0.99 10.53 -2.98
N LYS A 308 -0.19 11.57 -2.73
CA LYS A 308 -0.16 12.76 -3.56
C LYS A 308 1.26 13.27 -3.76
N THR A 309 1.57 13.58 -5.02
CA THR A 309 2.80 14.25 -5.46
C THR A 309 2.67 15.77 -5.39
N GLY A 310 3.79 16.47 -5.24
CA GLY A 310 3.87 17.89 -5.45
C GLY A 310 5.27 18.37 -5.84
N TYR A 311 5.32 19.40 -6.67
CA TYR A 311 6.57 20.06 -7.04
C TYR A 311 6.33 21.55 -7.29
N THR A 312 7.22 22.39 -6.76
CA THR A 312 7.51 23.73 -7.25
C THR A 312 9.01 23.96 -7.13
N SER A 313 9.57 24.95 -7.81
CA SER A 313 11.00 25.29 -7.69
C SER A 313 11.42 25.58 -6.24
N LYS A 314 10.55 26.24 -5.46
CA LYS A 314 10.80 26.55 -4.03
C LYS A 314 10.59 25.33 -3.14
N ALA A 315 9.58 24.51 -3.39
CA ALA A 315 9.27 23.34 -2.58
C ALA A 315 10.22 22.16 -2.82
N GLY A 316 10.82 22.05 -4.00
CA GLY A 316 11.41 20.79 -4.46
C GLY A 316 10.32 19.73 -4.67
N ASN A 317 10.71 18.46 -4.74
CA ASN A 317 9.73 17.37 -4.75
C ASN A 317 9.20 17.15 -3.33
N THR A 318 7.89 17.01 -3.25
CA THR A 318 7.15 16.67 -2.05
C THR A 318 6.29 15.45 -2.37
N LEU A 319 6.20 14.53 -1.43
CA LEU A 319 5.44 13.31 -1.60
C LEU A 319 4.82 12.92 -0.27
N THR A 320 3.54 12.61 -0.28
CA THR A 320 2.88 11.88 0.80
C THR A 320 2.29 10.61 0.24
N SER A 321 2.55 9.50 0.91
CA SER A 321 2.19 8.17 0.45
C SER A 321 1.62 7.38 1.61
N VAL A 322 0.66 6.52 1.30
CA VAL A 322 0.02 5.62 2.26
C VAL A 322 0.19 4.20 1.77
N ALA A 323 0.67 3.34 2.65
CA ALA A 323 0.78 1.91 2.39
C ALA A 323 0.13 1.12 3.53
N GLU A 324 -0.44 -0.03 3.21
CA GLU A 324 -1.07 -0.91 4.18
C GLU A 324 -0.64 -2.36 3.96
N GLN A 325 -0.14 -2.99 5.01
CA GLN A 325 0.30 -4.38 5.00
C GLN A 325 -0.12 -5.05 6.30
N ASN A 326 -0.78 -6.21 6.23
CA ASN A 326 -1.16 -7.01 7.40
C ASN A 326 -1.93 -6.21 8.48
N GLY A 327 -2.83 -5.30 8.08
CA GLY A 327 -3.61 -4.44 9.00
C GLY A 327 -2.82 -3.27 9.62
N VAL A 328 -1.54 -3.11 9.26
CA VAL A 328 -0.72 -1.96 9.64
C VAL A 328 -0.79 -0.94 8.52
N ARG A 329 -1.25 0.28 8.83
CA ARG A 329 -1.30 1.40 7.89
C ARG A 329 -0.21 2.41 8.22
N LEU A 330 0.66 2.66 7.25
CA LEU A 330 1.75 3.62 7.37
C LEU A 330 1.53 4.81 6.44
N VAL A 331 1.87 6.01 6.93
CA VAL A 331 1.95 7.23 6.13
C VAL A 331 3.40 7.70 6.10
N ALA A 332 3.97 7.77 4.89
CA ALA A 332 5.29 8.35 4.66
C ALA A 332 5.14 9.73 4.03
N VAL A 333 5.86 10.71 4.55
CA VAL A 333 5.97 12.06 4.00
C VAL A 333 7.44 12.39 3.78
N VAL A 334 7.77 12.88 2.59
CA VAL A 334 9.08 13.46 2.27
C VAL A 334 8.90 14.86 1.68
N LEU A 335 9.69 15.81 2.18
CA LEU A 335 9.63 17.21 1.77
C LEU A 335 11.01 17.67 1.26
N LYS A 336 10.99 18.63 0.33
CA LYS A 336 12.19 19.26 -0.23
C LYS A 336 13.20 18.26 -0.79
N SER A 337 12.69 17.23 -1.47
CA SER A 337 13.52 16.23 -2.13
C SER A 337 14.01 16.71 -3.49
N SER A 338 15.28 16.42 -3.80
CA SER A 338 15.90 16.65 -5.12
C SER A 338 16.03 15.33 -5.89
N GLY A 339 14.90 14.76 -6.33
CA GLY A 339 14.87 13.58 -7.20
C GLY A 339 14.80 12.22 -6.50
N THR A 340 14.92 12.16 -5.17
CA THR A 340 14.95 10.90 -4.40
C THR A 340 13.64 10.54 -3.70
N HIS A 341 12.59 11.35 -3.85
CA HIS A 341 11.32 11.22 -3.12
C HIS A 341 10.70 9.81 -3.18
N TYR A 342 10.76 9.11 -4.32
CA TYR A 342 10.25 7.73 -4.43
C TYR A 342 11.19 6.69 -3.76
N PRO A 343 12.50 6.63 -4.06
CA PRO A 343 13.43 5.74 -3.33
C PRO A 343 13.43 5.95 -1.82
N ASP A 344 13.41 7.20 -1.35
CA ASP A 344 13.37 7.52 0.08
C ASP A 344 12.06 7.03 0.72
N THR A 345 10.93 7.24 0.05
CA THR A 345 9.61 6.76 0.53
C THR A 345 9.55 5.24 0.61
N ARG A 346 10.11 4.51 -0.37
CA ARG A 346 10.23 3.05 -0.32
C ARG A 346 11.02 2.60 0.92
N LYS A 347 12.21 3.17 1.15
CA LYS A 347 13.03 2.85 2.32
C LYS A 347 12.28 3.06 3.64
N LEU A 348 11.49 4.14 3.72
CA LEU A 348 10.68 4.42 4.90
C LEU A 348 9.61 3.33 5.11
N PHE A 349 8.85 2.96 4.08
CA PHE A 349 7.87 1.88 4.23
C PHE A 349 8.50 0.53 4.59
N ASP A 350 9.59 0.16 3.91
CA ASP A 350 10.29 -1.10 4.16
C ASP A 350 10.80 -1.17 5.61
N TYR A 351 11.36 -0.06 6.11
CA TYR A 351 11.73 0.10 7.52
C TYR A 351 10.52 -0.02 8.45
N GLY A 352 9.44 0.71 8.16
CA GLY A 352 8.27 0.77 9.03
C GLY A 352 7.59 -0.58 9.21
N PHE A 353 7.34 -1.31 8.11
CA PHE A 353 6.71 -2.62 8.19
C PHE A 353 7.60 -3.63 8.94
N ALA A 354 8.91 -3.58 8.73
CA ALA A 354 9.85 -4.41 9.48
C ALA A 354 9.86 -4.07 10.98
N ALA A 355 9.86 -2.77 11.34
CA ALA A 355 9.89 -2.30 12.72
C ALA A 355 8.62 -2.69 13.49
N VAL A 356 7.44 -2.55 12.86
CA VAL A 356 6.16 -2.96 13.46
C VAL A 356 6.09 -4.47 13.64
N GLN A 357 6.55 -5.25 12.66
CA GLN A 357 6.61 -6.71 12.76
C GLN A 357 7.52 -7.18 13.90
N SER A 358 8.72 -6.59 14.04
CA SER A 358 9.67 -6.90 15.12
C SER A 358 9.07 -6.57 16.50
N SER A 359 8.40 -5.42 16.62
CA SER A 359 7.75 -5.00 17.87
C SER A 359 6.63 -5.97 18.29
N ALA A 360 5.81 -6.42 17.33
CA ALA A 360 4.76 -7.42 17.58
C ALA A 360 5.32 -8.78 18.04
N GLN A 361 6.43 -9.23 17.44
CA GLN A 361 7.10 -10.47 17.83
C GLN A 361 7.71 -10.38 19.24
N ASN A 362 8.34 -9.26 19.58
CA ASN A 362 8.91 -9.04 20.90
C ASN A 362 7.82 -9.00 21.99
N ALA A 363 6.68 -8.35 21.71
CA ALA A 363 5.54 -8.35 22.61
C ALA A 363 5.00 -9.78 22.86
N ALA A 364 4.85 -10.58 21.81
CA ALA A 364 4.39 -11.97 21.90
C ALA A 364 5.37 -12.89 22.67
N ASN A 365 6.67 -12.67 22.54
CA ASN A 365 7.68 -13.44 23.28
C ASN A 365 7.73 -13.06 24.77
N SER A 366 7.47 -11.79 25.09
CA SER A 366 7.46 -11.29 26.48
C SER A 366 6.24 -11.74 27.29
N SER A 367 5.11 -11.99 26.65
CA SER A 367 3.92 -12.54 27.31
C SER A 367 4.05 -14.04 27.60
N GLN A 368 4.92 -14.76 26.88
CA GLN A 368 5.15 -16.19 27.05
C GLN A 368 6.15 -16.54 28.16
N SER A 369 6.96 -15.57 28.62
CA SER A 369 7.91 -15.75 29.73
C SER A 369 7.34 -15.41 31.12
N GLY A 370 6.10 -14.93 31.20
CA GLY A 370 5.41 -14.59 32.45
C GLY A 370 4.67 -15.74 33.13
N GLU A 371 4.48 -16.88 32.45
CA GLU A 371 3.88 -18.10 33.02
C GLU A 371 4.95 -19.12 33.43
N SER A 372 5.69 -18.81 34.50
CA SER A 372 6.33 -19.86 35.30
C SER A 372 5.93 -19.66 36.75
N GLY A 373 4.71 -20.11 37.05
CA GLY A 373 4.13 -20.13 38.38
C GLY A 373 4.82 -21.15 39.28
N SER A 374 4.88 -20.79 40.56
CA SER A 374 5.40 -21.52 41.70
C SER A 374 5.04 -23.02 41.72
N GLN A 375 6.04 -23.88 41.91
CA GLN A 375 5.84 -25.22 42.47
C GLN A 375 6.27 -25.22 43.94
N GLY A 376 5.31 -25.51 44.82
CA GLY A 376 5.52 -25.76 46.26
C GLY A 376 6.21 -27.10 46.52
N PRO A 377 6.71 -27.34 47.75
CA PRO A 377 7.60 -28.45 48.06
C PRO A 377 6.80 -29.75 48.31
N GLY A 378 7.20 -30.83 47.64
CA GLY A 378 6.72 -32.19 47.88
C GLY A 378 7.90 -33.16 47.99
N ALA A 379 8.03 -33.80 49.14
CA ALA A 379 9.10 -34.73 49.51
C ALA A 379 8.91 -36.14 48.94
N GLY A 380 10.01 -36.91 48.81
CA GLY A 380 9.98 -38.38 48.75
C GLY A 380 11.13 -39.04 47.98
N GLN A 381 12.00 -39.76 48.69
CA GLN A 381 13.22 -40.47 48.25
C GLN A 381 12.98 -41.71 47.36
N VAL A 382 14.02 -42.18 46.64
CA VAL A 382 14.85 -43.38 46.94
C VAL A 382 15.81 -43.72 45.78
N SER A 383 17.00 -44.16 46.17
CA SER A 383 18.29 -44.36 45.49
C SER A 383 18.42 -45.61 44.59
N GLY A 384 19.43 -45.61 43.70
CA GLY A 384 20.05 -46.80 43.10
C GLY A 384 21.17 -46.47 42.08
N PRO A 385 22.41 -47.00 42.21
CA PRO A 385 23.58 -46.58 41.41
C PRO A 385 23.91 -47.51 40.24
N GLY A 386 24.58 -47.00 39.20
CA GLY A 386 25.14 -47.82 38.11
C GLY A 386 25.73 -46.97 36.99
N ALA A 387 26.93 -47.33 36.52
CA ALA A 387 27.91 -46.44 35.94
C ALA A 387 28.04 -46.47 34.40
N SER A 388 28.66 -45.39 33.90
CA SER A 388 29.50 -45.27 32.69
C SER A 388 28.93 -45.64 31.31
N GLY A 389 28.75 -44.61 30.49
CA GLY A 389 28.71 -44.69 29.03
C GLY A 389 28.96 -43.30 28.44
N SER A 390 30.18 -43.06 27.97
CA SER A 390 30.57 -41.85 27.25
C SER A 390 29.93 -41.82 25.87
N SER A 391 29.30 -40.70 25.51
CA SER A 391 29.36 -40.18 24.14
C SER A 391 29.04 -38.70 24.18
N ASP A 392 30.02 -37.91 23.76
CA ASP A 392 30.00 -36.48 23.63
C ASP A 392 28.74 -35.99 22.89
N ALA A 393 27.92 -35.22 23.60
CA ALA A 393 26.92 -34.36 23.00
C ALA A 393 27.53 -32.95 22.86
N ASN A 394 27.91 -32.57 21.63
CA ASN A 394 27.95 -31.18 21.17
C ASN A 394 28.10 -31.22 19.63
N ALA A 395 27.23 -30.70 18.79
CA ALA A 395 26.52 -29.44 18.89
C ALA A 395 25.13 -29.52 18.23
N GLY A 396 24.08 -29.47 19.04
CA GLY A 396 22.73 -29.14 18.58
C GLY A 396 22.65 -27.63 18.39
N SER A 397 23.18 -27.11 17.29
CA SER A 397 22.92 -25.74 16.86
C SER A 397 21.40 -25.62 16.70
N VAL A 398 20.77 -24.74 17.47
CA VAL A 398 19.37 -24.36 17.26
C VAL A 398 19.34 -23.56 15.96
N ILE A 399 19.38 -24.27 14.84
CA ILE A 399 19.25 -23.70 13.52
C ILE A 399 17.78 -23.30 13.39
N GLY A 400 17.49 -22.01 13.58
CA GLY A 400 16.18 -21.46 13.25
C GLY A 400 15.85 -21.74 11.78
N SER A 401 14.55 -21.85 11.47
CA SER A 401 14.11 -22.04 10.10
C SER A 401 14.56 -20.87 9.22
N ARG A 402 15.14 -21.15 8.05
CA ARG A 402 15.72 -20.11 7.19
C ARG A 402 15.64 -20.48 5.72
N TRP A 403 15.61 -19.45 4.88
CA TRP A 403 15.85 -19.61 3.46
C TRP A 403 17.32 -19.90 3.19
N VAL A 404 17.58 -20.81 2.28
CA VAL A 404 18.91 -21.19 1.82
C VAL A 404 18.91 -21.11 0.30
N GLU A 405 19.77 -20.27 -0.26
CA GLU A 405 20.02 -20.25 -1.69
C GLU A 405 21.05 -21.34 -2.02
N GLU A 406 20.63 -22.35 -2.79
CA GLU A 406 21.50 -23.47 -3.18
C GLU A 406 22.43 -23.07 -4.32
N THR A 407 21.91 -22.28 -5.27
CA THR A 407 22.62 -21.67 -6.39
C THR A 407 21.80 -20.44 -6.81
N ALA A 408 22.40 -19.49 -7.53
CA ALA A 408 21.75 -18.24 -7.93
C ALA A 408 20.30 -18.46 -8.43
N GLY A 409 19.32 -17.97 -7.67
CA GLY A 409 17.89 -18.06 -7.98
C GLY A 409 17.18 -19.36 -7.58
N VAL A 410 17.89 -20.35 -7.02
CA VAL A 410 17.33 -21.62 -6.53
C VAL A 410 17.27 -21.60 -5.02
N TRP A 411 16.06 -21.43 -4.49
CA TRP A 411 15.81 -21.30 -3.05
C TRP A 411 15.22 -22.57 -2.45
N LYS A 412 15.69 -22.93 -1.26
CA LYS A 412 15.15 -24.00 -0.41
C LYS A 412 14.85 -23.42 0.97
N PHE A 413 13.96 -24.07 1.71
CA PHE A 413 13.64 -23.65 3.07
C PHE A 413 14.06 -24.72 4.08
N LEU A 414 14.99 -24.37 4.96
CA LEU A 414 15.41 -25.22 6.07
C LEU A 414 14.41 -25.04 7.22
N LYS A 415 13.76 -26.12 7.62
CA LYS A 415 12.80 -26.16 8.73
C LYS A 415 13.54 -26.23 10.08
N LYS A 416 12.79 -25.98 11.15
CA LYS A 416 13.31 -25.94 12.54
C LYS A 416 13.86 -27.29 13.01
N ASP A 417 13.40 -28.39 12.43
CA ASP A 417 13.88 -29.76 12.70
C ASP A 417 15.18 -30.10 11.95
N GLY A 418 15.74 -29.15 11.19
CA GLY A 418 16.96 -29.34 10.41
C GLY A 418 16.75 -30.00 9.05
N THR A 419 15.51 -30.29 8.65
CA THR A 419 15.18 -30.84 7.32
C THR A 419 14.78 -29.74 6.34
N TYR A 420 14.99 -29.96 5.03
CA TYR A 420 14.47 -29.05 4.01
C TYR A 420 12.99 -29.31 3.73
N ALA A 421 12.24 -28.24 3.46
CA ALA A 421 10.88 -28.34 2.95
C ALA A 421 10.90 -29.00 1.56
N ALA A 422 10.09 -30.03 1.35
CA ALA A 422 10.02 -30.77 0.10
C ALA A 422 8.63 -31.41 -0.09
N SER A 423 8.09 -31.33 -1.32
CA SER A 423 6.73 -31.79 -1.67
C SER A 423 5.64 -31.27 -0.72
N GLU A 424 5.78 -30.03 -0.26
CA GLU A 424 4.86 -29.45 0.72
C GLU A 424 4.63 -27.96 0.46
N THR A 425 3.50 -27.47 0.95
CA THR A 425 3.21 -26.03 1.01
C THR A 425 3.34 -25.57 2.45
N LEU A 426 4.23 -24.62 2.69
CA LEU A 426 4.44 -24.02 4.00
C LEU A 426 3.91 -22.59 4.01
N ARG A 427 3.25 -22.23 5.10
CA ARG A 427 3.03 -20.83 5.44
C ARG A 427 4.27 -20.31 6.14
N ILE A 428 5.03 -19.46 5.46
CA ILE A 428 6.25 -18.84 6.00
C ILE A 428 5.96 -17.35 6.12
N LYS A 429 5.93 -16.84 7.36
CA LYS A 429 5.36 -15.52 7.68
C LYS A 429 3.89 -15.46 7.20
N ASP A 430 3.56 -14.54 6.29
CA ASP A 430 2.20 -14.29 5.81
C ASP A 430 1.92 -14.84 4.41
N HIS A 431 2.87 -15.57 3.82
CA HIS A 431 2.73 -16.11 2.48
C HIS A 431 2.82 -17.63 2.48
N TYR A 432 2.11 -18.24 1.52
CA TYR A 432 2.24 -19.65 1.21
C TYR A 432 3.34 -19.84 0.16
N TYR A 433 4.25 -20.76 0.43
CA TYR A 433 5.32 -21.17 -0.47
C TYR A 433 5.19 -22.66 -0.70
N THR A 434 5.35 -23.10 -1.94
CA THR A 434 5.32 -24.52 -2.29
C THR A 434 6.70 -24.97 -2.71
N PHE A 435 7.06 -26.18 -2.30
CA PHE A 435 8.36 -26.77 -2.56
C PHE A 435 8.20 -28.04 -3.39
N SER A 436 9.03 -28.18 -4.42
CA SER A 436 9.13 -29.39 -5.24
C SER A 436 9.70 -30.58 -4.45
N ALA A 437 9.74 -31.76 -5.06
CA ALA A 437 10.22 -32.99 -4.41
C ALA A 437 11.71 -32.96 -4.03
N ASP A 438 12.53 -32.18 -4.75
CA ASP A 438 13.93 -31.91 -4.42
C ASP A 438 14.11 -30.73 -3.44
N GLY A 439 13.00 -30.15 -2.98
CA GLY A 439 12.94 -29.10 -1.97
C GLY A 439 13.18 -27.69 -2.48
N ARG A 440 13.02 -27.46 -3.78
CA ARG A 440 13.15 -26.14 -4.40
C ARG A 440 11.82 -25.39 -4.34
N MET A 441 11.89 -24.11 -4.00
CA MET A 441 10.77 -23.20 -4.02
C MET A 441 10.27 -23.02 -5.45
N VAL A 442 8.96 -23.21 -5.66
CA VAL A 442 8.35 -23.04 -6.98
C VAL A 442 8.00 -21.57 -7.23
N THR A 443 8.04 -21.17 -8.50
CA THR A 443 7.65 -19.83 -8.98
C THR A 443 6.80 -19.97 -10.24
N GLY A 444 6.10 -18.89 -10.63
CA GLY A 444 5.21 -18.88 -11.79
C GLY A 444 3.95 -19.72 -11.63
N TRP A 445 3.35 -20.09 -12.75
CA TRP A 445 2.18 -20.96 -12.78
C TRP A 445 2.56 -22.40 -12.44
N GLN A 446 1.84 -22.98 -11.48
CA GLN A 446 2.04 -24.35 -11.06
C GLN A 446 0.69 -25.07 -11.06
N ASN A 447 0.67 -26.28 -11.63
CA ASN A 447 -0.46 -27.17 -11.55
C ASN A 447 -0.16 -28.25 -10.50
N GLY A 448 -0.91 -28.22 -9.40
CA GLY A 448 -0.82 -29.19 -8.32
C GLY A 448 -2.21 -29.59 -7.86
N ASP A 449 -2.43 -30.89 -7.69
CA ASP A 449 -3.72 -31.50 -7.32
C ASP A 449 -4.87 -31.15 -8.29
N GLY A 450 -4.55 -30.93 -9.56
CA GLY A 450 -5.53 -30.57 -10.60
C GLY A 450 -5.93 -29.08 -10.62
N TYR A 451 -5.32 -28.25 -9.78
CA TYR A 451 -5.61 -26.82 -9.70
C TYR A 451 -4.40 -25.96 -10.06
N TRP A 452 -4.63 -24.95 -10.90
CA TRP A 452 -3.64 -23.94 -11.20
C TRP A 452 -3.53 -22.91 -10.08
N ARG A 453 -2.30 -22.63 -9.66
CA ARG A 453 -1.96 -21.57 -8.72
C ARG A 453 -0.79 -20.78 -9.27
N TYR A 454 -0.72 -19.50 -8.92
CA TYR A 454 0.36 -18.63 -9.36
C TYR A 454 1.24 -18.22 -8.18
N TYR A 455 2.55 -18.41 -8.35
CA TYR A 455 3.59 -18.02 -7.41
C TYR A 455 4.45 -16.94 -8.04
N ARG A 456 4.87 -15.96 -7.26
CA ARG A 456 5.73 -14.89 -7.77
C ARG A 456 7.18 -15.35 -7.96
N SER A 457 8.03 -14.48 -8.50
CA SER A 457 9.48 -14.70 -8.59
C SER A 457 10.14 -14.99 -7.24
N GLU A 458 9.62 -14.37 -6.17
CA GLU A 458 10.04 -14.60 -4.79
C GLU A 458 9.35 -15.83 -4.15
N GLY A 459 8.51 -16.55 -4.89
CA GLY A 459 7.87 -17.81 -4.51
C GLY A 459 6.61 -17.74 -3.67
N SER A 460 6.15 -16.54 -3.31
CA SER A 460 4.88 -16.38 -2.59
C SER A 460 3.69 -16.66 -3.51
N MET A 461 2.76 -17.49 -3.06
CA MET A 461 1.48 -17.76 -3.73
C MET A 461 0.58 -16.53 -3.74
N ARG A 462 -0.10 -16.30 -4.85
CA ARG A 462 -1.09 -15.22 -5.02
C ARG A 462 -2.50 -15.68 -4.70
N THR A 463 -3.29 -14.81 -4.11
CA THR A 463 -4.71 -15.00 -3.80
C THR A 463 -5.48 -13.70 -4.08
N ASN A 464 -6.78 -13.82 -4.37
CA ASN A 464 -7.71 -12.71 -4.62
C ASN A 464 -7.20 -11.62 -5.59
N VAL A 465 -6.60 -12.02 -6.70
CA VAL A 465 -5.94 -11.07 -7.61
C VAL A 465 -5.91 -11.54 -9.05
N TRP A 466 -5.92 -10.58 -9.97
CA TRP A 466 -5.67 -10.79 -11.38
C TRP A 466 -4.19 -11.03 -11.67
N ILE A 467 -3.90 -12.01 -12.52
CA ILE A 467 -2.59 -12.38 -13.02
C ILE A 467 -2.60 -12.21 -14.53
N GLN A 468 -1.71 -11.37 -15.06
CA GLN A 468 -1.49 -11.27 -16.49
C GLN A 468 -0.38 -12.25 -16.91
N SER A 469 -0.68 -13.12 -17.87
CA SER A 469 0.27 -14.10 -18.40
C SER A 469 0.03 -14.29 -19.90
N GLY A 470 1.08 -14.16 -20.72
CA GLY A 470 0.95 -14.32 -22.18
C GLY A 470 -0.03 -13.35 -22.84
N GLY A 471 -0.23 -12.15 -22.28
CA GLY A 471 -1.20 -11.17 -22.78
C GLY A 471 -2.65 -11.44 -22.39
N LEU A 472 -2.93 -12.55 -21.72
CA LEU A 472 -4.23 -12.93 -21.19
C LEU A 472 -4.32 -12.64 -19.68
N TRP A 473 -5.55 -12.52 -19.19
CA TRP A 473 -5.83 -12.22 -17.78
C TRP A 473 -6.52 -13.40 -17.11
N TYR A 474 -6.03 -13.79 -15.94
CA TYR A 474 -6.54 -14.89 -15.14
C TYR A 474 -6.80 -14.39 -13.72
N TYR A 475 -7.83 -14.88 -13.04
CA TYR A 475 -8.06 -14.52 -11.64
C TYR A 475 -7.74 -15.68 -10.72
N VAL A 476 -6.92 -15.47 -9.69
CA VAL A 476 -6.72 -16.43 -8.60
C VAL A 476 -7.57 -16.05 -7.40
N GLY A 477 -8.39 -16.97 -6.92
CA GLY A 477 -9.34 -16.76 -5.82
C GLY A 477 -8.68 -16.75 -4.44
N GLU A 478 -9.51 -16.76 -3.40
CA GLU A 478 -9.09 -16.64 -2.00
C GLU A 478 -8.14 -17.76 -1.56
N THR A 479 -8.34 -18.96 -2.11
CA THR A 479 -7.49 -20.13 -1.84
C THR A 479 -6.25 -20.21 -2.73
N GLY A 480 -6.04 -19.21 -3.59
CA GLY A 480 -4.96 -19.15 -4.59
C GLY A 480 -5.19 -19.98 -5.84
N VAL A 481 -6.33 -20.68 -5.92
CA VAL A 481 -6.76 -21.44 -7.08
C VAL A 481 -7.26 -20.49 -8.16
N MET A 482 -6.79 -20.69 -9.39
CA MET A 482 -7.30 -20.00 -10.57
C MET A 482 -8.78 -20.30 -10.78
N LEU A 483 -9.58 -19.26 -10.91
CA LEU A 483 -10.99 -19.38 -11.22
C LEU A 483 -11.19 -19.75 -12.69
N THR A 484 -12.13 -20.64 -12.97
CA THR A 484 -12.55 -21.05 -14.32
C THR A 484 -14.06 -21.16 -14.37
N ASN A 485 -14.68 -20.89 -15.53
CA ASN A 485 -16.12 -20.99 -15.76
C ASN A 485 -16.99 -20.30 -14.69
N THR A 486 -16.58 -19.09 -14.27
CA THR A 486 -17.25 -18.38 -13.18
C THR A 486 -17.12 -16.87 -13.33
N VAL A 487 -17.84 -16.14 -12.48
CA VAL A 487 -17.69 -14.71 -12.29
C VAL A 487 -16.72 -14.46 -11.13
N THR A 488 -15.78 -13.55 -11.31
CA THR A 488 -14.82 -13.11 -10.31
C THR A 488 -15.49 -12.20 -9.25
N PRO A 489 -14.91 -12.01 -8.06
CA PRO A 489 -15.51 -11.17 -7.01
C PRO A 489 -15.76 -9.71 -7.40
N ASP A 490 -15.02 -9.19 -8.38
CA ASP A 490 -15.15 -7.85 -8.96
C ASP A 490 -16.10 -7.80 -10.18
N GLY A 491 -16.77 -8.91 -10.51
CA GLY A 491 -17.90 -8.94 -11.44
C GLY A 491 -17.55 -9.28 -12.90
N TYR A 492 -16.32 -9.69 -13.20
CA TYR A 492 -15.91 -10.10 -14.54
C TYR A 492 -16.05 -11.60 -14.75
N THR A 493 -16.24 -12.04 -15.99
CA THR A 493 -16.37 -13.46 -16.30
C THR A 493 -15.04 -14.05 -16.77
N VAL A 494 -14.73 -15.27 -16.34
CA VAL A 494 -13.61 -16.08 -16.84
C VAL A 494 -14.14 -17.36 -17.47
N ASN A 495 -13.55 -17.76 -18.61
CA ASN A 495 -13.95 -18.94 -19.37
C ASN A 495 -13.38 -20.26 -18.80
N GLU A 496 -13.47 -21.37 -19.54
CA GLU A 496 -13.03 -22.69 -19.08
C GLU A 496 -11.52 -22.80 -18.89
N GLU A 497 -10.74 -22.01 -19.65
CA GLU A 497 -9.31 -21.85 -19.48
C GLU A 497 -8.93 -20.85 -18.37
N GLY A 498 -9.92 -20.22 -17.72
CA GLY A 498 -9.71 -19.19 -16.69
C GLY A 498 -9.35 -17.82 -17.25
N VAL A 499 -9.47 -17.63 -18.56
CA VAL A 499 -9.17 -16.39 -19.26
C VAL A 499 -10.36 -15.44 -19.11
N TRP A 500 -10.07 -14.19 -18.75
CA TRP A 500 -11.05 -13.11 -18.73
C TRP A 500 -11.70 -12.93 -20.11
N VAL A 501 -13.03 -12.89 -20.12
CA VAL A 501 -13.82 -12.56 -21.29
C VAL A 501 -14.54 -11.22 -21.06
N PRO A 502 -14.44 -10.27 -22.02
CA PRO A 502 -15.09 -8.96 -21.93
C PRO A 502 -16.61 -9.00 -21.85
#